data_AF-B4VAJ7-F1
#
_entry.id   AF-B4VAJ7-F1
#
_cell.length_a   1.000
_cell.length_b   1.000
_cell.length_c   1.000
_cell.angle_alpha   90.00
_cell.angle_beta   90.00
_cell.angle_gamma   90.00
#
_symmetry.space_group_name_H-M   'P 1'
#
loop_
_entity.id
_entity.type
_entity.pdbx_description
1 polymer ?
#
loop_
_entity_poly.entity_id
_entity_poly.type
_entity_poly.pdbx_seq_one_letter_code
_entity_poly.pdbx_strand_id
1 'polypeptide(L)'
;MRTDSKRRRRSLVAISAVLGGVLVLSACDGGGDDPKGAGAATAKSQAEVDAAAAKDASKAKIVITPKDGATNIALNEGTTVAVTDGTLTQVELKTSEGAAVTGKIAADGKTWKPDAALKRSTKYALSATAKDTEGKEAHENASFTTLSPENTFVGSFVPEADQTVGVGMPVSITFNKPIKDKKAVQAAINVSSSSGQEVVGHWFGEQRLDFRPEEYWKANSTVTLKLALQGVQGAPGIAGVQNKTVNFKIGRSQVSTVDAKTKKMTVTRDGAVLKTIPISAGSPANPTYNGQMVISEKFKETRMNGATVGFTDGDGKGEYDIKDVPHAMRLSNSGTFIHGNYWGPDSVFGSANTSHGCVGLNDKQGANDPSQPAAWFFDNSLIGDVVTVVNSPDKTIKPENGLNGWNLSWADWKAGSAA
;
A
#
# COMPACT_ATOMS: atom_id res chain seq x y z
N MET A 1 0.99 41.90 42.12
CA MET A 1 0.45 42.55 40.91
C MET A 1 -0.49 41.55 40.24
N ARG A 2 -1.81 41.74 40.03
CA ARG A 2 -2.64 42.98 39.90
C ARG A 2 -2.03 43.98 38.92
N THR A 3 -2.65 44.37 37.81
CA THR A 3 -3.93 43.95 37.17
C THR A 3 -3.67 43.63 35.67
N ASP A 4 -4.60 43.39 34.73
CA ASP A 4 -6.07 43.56 34.70
C ASP A 4 -6.77 42.57 33.75
N SER A 5 -8.09 42.73 33.63
CA SER A 5 -9.01 41.97 32.78
C SER A 5 -9.33 42.69 31.46
N LYS A 6 -9.62 41.94 30.39
CA LYS A 6 -10.49 42.43 29.30
C LYS A 6 -11.13 41.29 28.50
N ARG A 7 -12.42 41.06 28.73
CA ARG A 7 -13.30 40.28 27.85
C ARG A 7 -13.29 40.91 26.45
N ARG A 8 -13.17 40.11 25.40
CA ARG A 8 -13.75 40.44 24.07
C ARG A 8 -14.80 39.41 23.70
N ARG A 9 -16.04 39.89 23.59
CA ARG A 9 -17.19 39.15 23.06
C ARG A 9 -17.19 39.26 21.53
N ARG A 10 -17.69 38.21 20.88
CA ARG A 10 -18.36 38.19 19.55
C ARG A 10 -17.60 38.76 18.35
N SER A 11 -17.43 37.91 17.33
CA SER A 11 -18.12 38.07 16.05
C SER A 11 -18.11 36.75 15.29
N LEU A 12 -19.23 36.02 15.35
CA LEU A 12 -19.54 34.98 14.36
C LEU A 12 -19.99 35.70 13.10
N VAL A 13 -19.19 35.63 12.03
CA VAL A 13 -19.60 36.11 10.71
C VAL A 13 -20.29 34.96 10.00
N ALA A 14 -21.61 34.90 10.14
CA ALA A 14 -22.46 34.12 9.26
C ALA A 14 -22.70 34.96 7.98
N ILE A 15 -22.28 34.46 6.82
CA ILE A 15 -22.69 35.02 5.53
C ILE A 15 -23.73 34.08 4.94
N SER A 16 -24.98 34.53 5.01
CA SER A 16 -26.11 33.95 4.30
C SER A 16 -25.95 34.18 2.80
N ALA A 17 -26.16 33.14 1.99
CA ALA A 17 -26.42 33.27 0.56
C ALA A 17 -27.82 32.72 0.27
N VAL A 18 -28.67 33.56 -0.30
CA VAL A 18 -30.10 33.32 -0.51
C VAL A 18 -30.32 32.45 -1.75
N LEU A 19 -31.18 31.43 -1.64
CA LEU A 19 -32.00 30.92 -2.74
C LEU A 19 -33.39 30.58 -2.19
N GLY A 20 -34.43 31.16 -2.79
CA GLY A 20 -35.79 31.13 -2.24
C GLY A 20 -36.55 29.87 -2.62
N GLY A 21 -37.18 29.23 -1.63
CA GLY A 21 -38.30 28.31 -1.81
C GLY A 21 -39.57 28.96 -1.30
N VAL A 22 -40.52 29.24 -2.19
CA VAL A 22 -41.86 29.72 -1.81
C VAL A 22 -42.69 28.52 -1.33
N LEU A 23 -42.88 28.43 -0.01
CA LEU A 23 -43.88 27.55 0.61
C LEU A 23 -44.92 28.44 1.29
N VAL A 24 -46.05 28.64 0.63
CA VAL A 24 -47.24 29.29 1.21
C VAL A 24 -48.13 28.21 1.79
N LEU A 25 -48.03 27.97 3.10
CA LEU A 25 -49.07 27.31 3.89
C LEU A 25 -49.19 28.01 5.25
N SER A 26 -50.05 29.03 5.29
CA SER A 26 -50.76 29.45 6.50
C SER A 26 -51.76 28.35 6.91
N ALA A 27 -52.17 28.14 8.15
CA ALA A 27 -51.83 28.82 9.41
C ALA A 27 -51.94 27.79 10.56
N CYS A 28 -51.36 28.11 11.72
CA CYS A 28 -51.82 27.53 12.97
C CYS A 28 -52.92 28.42 13.55
N ASP A 29 -54.12 27.89 13.77
CA ASP A 29 -54.91 28.28 14.93
C ASP A 29 -55.81 27.11 15.38
N GLY A 30 -56.12 27.07 16.67
CA GLY A 30 -56.90 25.98 17.26
C GLY A 30 -57.82 26.48 18.35
N GLY A 31 -59.13 26.44 18.10
CA GLY A 31 -60.17 26.56 19.12
C GLY A 31 -61.38 27.37 18.68
N GLY A 32 -62.57 26.78 18.78
CA GLY A 32 -63.84 27.52 18.90
C GLY A 32 -64.83 27.36 17.74
N ASP A 33 -65.86 26.56 18.02
CA ASP A 33 -67.26 26.69 17.58
C ASP A 33 -67.66 26.69 16.08
N ASP A 34 -68.39 25.61 15.76
CA ASP A 34 -69.38 25.41 14.69
C ASP A 34 -70.51 26.49 14.64
N PRO A 35 -71.42 26.52 13.63
CA PRO A 35 -71.47 25.74 12.37
C PRO A 35 -71.93 26.53 11.10
N LYS A 36 -72.05 25.77 9.98
CA LYS A 36 -72.90 25.98 8.77
C LYS A 36 -72.28 26.69 7.54
N GLY A 37 -72.27 25.98 6.40
CA GLY A 37 -72.11 26.58 5.07
C GLY A 37 -71.62 25.60 4.00
N ALA A 38 -72.51 24.74 3.47
CA ALA A 38 -72.19 23.63 2.58
C ALA A 38 -71.28 23.97 1.36
N GLY A 39 -70.22 23.19 1.18
CA GLY A 39 -69.39 23.13 -0.02
C GLY A 39 -68.62 21.80 -0.07
N ALA A 40 -69.25 20.74 -0.57
CA ALA A 40 -68.71 19.37 -0.48
C ALA A 40 -67.58 19.12 -1.48
N ALA A 41 -66.34 19.38 -1.06
CA ALA A 41 -65.14 18.79 -1.67
C ALA A 41 -64.74 17.54 -0.88
N THR A 42 -64.86 16.36 -1.49
CA THR A 42 -64.39 15.10 -0.89
C THR A 42 -62.87 15.11 -0.76
N ALA A 43 -62.38 15.23 0.47
CA ALA A 43 -60.96 15.08 0.77
C ALA A 43 -60.55 13.62 0.51
N LYS A 44 -59.73 13.39 -0.53
CA LYS A 44 -59.13 12.08 -0.80
C LYS A 44 -58.18 11.71 0.33
N SER A 45 -58.13 10.42 0.67
CA SER A 45 -57.16 9.92 1.65
C SER A 45 -55.74 9.94 1.08
N GLN A 46 -54.73 10.04 1.95
CA GLN A 46 -53.31 10.04 1.54
C GLN A 46 -52.97 8.82 0.68
N ALA A 47 -53.50 7.64 1.01
CA ALA A 47 -53.29 6.41 0.25
C ALA A 47 -53.87 6.47 -1.18
N GLU A 48 -54.98 7.18 -1.41
CA GLU A 48 -55.53 7.38 -2.76
C GLU A 48 -54.70 8.40 -3.55
N VAL A 49 -54.13 9.40 -2.88
CA VAL A 49 -53.20 10.37 -3.48
C VAL A 49 -51.89 9.67 -3.88
N ASP A 50 -51.32 8.86 -2.99
CA ASP A 50 -50.10 8.10 -3.23
C ASP A 50 -50.31 7.04 -4.33
N ALA A 51 -51.45 6.35 -4.35
CA ALA A 51 -51.77 5.37 -5.40
C ALA A 51 -52.06 6.03 -6.77
N ALA A 52 -52.57 7.26 -6.79
CA ALA A 52 -52.70 8.04 -8.02
C ALA A 52 -51.32 8.52 -8.50
N ALA A 53 -50.46 9.03 -7.60
CA ALA A 53 -49.10 9.45 -7.92
C ALA A 53 -48.24 8.27 -8.42
N ALA A 54 -48.36 7.08 -7.82
CA ALA A 54 -47.63 5.88 -8.25
C ALA A 54 -48.08 5.35 -9.63
N LYS A 55 -49.35 5.59 -10.01
CA LYS A 55 -49.84 5.31 -11.38
C LYS A 55 -49.35 6.32 -12.40
N ASP A 56 -49.12 7.56 -11.98
CA ASP A 56 -48.70 8.63 -12.88
C ASP A 56 -47.18 8.83 -12.95
N ALA A 57 -46.42 8.24 -12.03
CA ALA A 57 -44.95 8.24 -12.02
C ALA A 57 -44.34 7.64 -13.31
N SER A 58 -43.15 8.14 -13.66
CA SER A 58 -42.35 7.61 -14.79
C SER A 58 -41.90 6.18 -14.51
N LYS A 59 -41.85 5.37 -15.57
CA LYS A 59 -41.34 3.98 -15.52
C LYS A 59 -39.82 3.90 -15.61
N ALA A 60 -39.14 4.98 -15.99
CA ALA A 60 -37.69 5.03 -16.17
C ALA A 60 -36.95 4.82 -14.84
N LYS A 61 -35.96 3.93 -14.82
CA LYS A 61 -35.14 3.62 -13.63
C LYS A 61 -33.72 4.07 -13.86
N ILE A 62 -33.30 5.12 -13.16
CA ILE A 62 -31.94 5.64 -13.23
C ILE A 62 -31.08 4.96 -12.15
N VAL A 63 -29.86 4.56 -12.50
CA VAL A 63 -28.87 4.01 -11.57
C VAL A 63 -27.62 4.86 -11.66
N ILE A 64 -27.27 5.52 -10.56
CA ILE A 64 -26.02 6.28 -10.43
C ILE A 64 -24.99 5.41 -9.69
N THR A 65 -23.81 5.30 -10.29
CA THR A 65 -22.60 4.83 -9.61
C THR A 65 -21.62 6.01 -9.59
N PRO A 66 -21.04 6.40 -8.44
CA PRO A 66 -21.22 5.84 -7.11
C PRO A 66 -22.61 6.11 -6.51
N LYS A 67 -22.98 5.36 -5.47
CA LYS A 67 -24.16 5.66 -4.64
C LYS A 67 -23.98 6.98 -3.87
N ASP A 68 -25.10 7.60 -3.48
CA ASP A 68 -25.07 8.79 -2.62
C ASP A 68 -24.31 8.54 -1.30
N GLY A 69 -23.60 9.56 -0.83
CA GLY A 69 -22.72 9.52 0.33
C GLY A 69 -21.40 8.77 0.14
N ALA A 70 -21.13 8.16 -1.02
CA ALA A 70 -19.95 7.33 -1.20
C ALA A 70 -18.63 8.13 -1.20
N THR A 71 -17.55 7.54 -0.69
CA THR A 71 -16.24 8.19 -0.54
C THR A 71 -15.11 7.36 -1.16
N ASN A 72 -13.95 7.99 -1.35
CA ASN A 72 -12.75 7.39 -1.95
C ASN A 72 -12.96 6.86 -3.37
N ILE A 73 -13.75 7.59 -4.15
CA ILE A 73 -14.12 7.21 -5.51
C ILE A 73 -12.93 7.34 -6.47
N ALA A 74 -12.75 6.32 -7.30
CA ALA A 74 -11.70 6.25 -8.32
C ALA A 74 -11.95 7.30 -9.42
N LEU A 75 -10.87 7.95 -9.86
CA LEU A 75 -10.95 9.17 -10.67
C LEU A 75 -11.38 8.94 -12.13
N ASN A 76 -11.15 7.73 -12.65
CA ASN A 76 -11.21 7.46 -14.10
C ASN A 76 -12.47 6.65 -14.50
N GLU A 77 -12.85 5.65 -13.70
CA GLU A 77 -13.95 4.71 -14.04
C GLU A 77 -14.97 4.56 -12.89
N GLY A 78 -14.83 5.33 -11.81
CA GLY A 78 -15.71 5.23 -10.64
C GLY A 78 -17.09 5.85 -10.81
N THR A 79 -17.36 6.56 -11.91
CA THR A 79 -18.57 7.37 -12.09
C THR A 79 -19.26 7.11 -13.43
N THR A 80 -20.50 6.62 -13.37
CA THR A 80 -21.38 6.36 -14.51
C THR A 80 -22.85 6.51 -14.11
N VAL A 81 -23.69 6.91 -15.04
CA VAL A 81 -25.16 6.86 -14.91
C VAL A 81 -25.70 5.94 -15.98
N ALA A 82 -26.63 5.06 -15.61
CA ALA A 82 -27.37 4.21 -16.54
C ALA A 82 -28.88 4.36 -16.34
N VAL A 83 -29.68 4.09 -17.38
CA VAL A 83 -31.14 4.07 -17.28
C VAL A 83 -31.75 2.83 -17.96
N THR A 84 -32.74 2.20 -17.31
CA THR A 84 -33.65 1.24 -17.96
C THR A 84 -35.04 1.85 -18.13
N ASP A 85 -35.83 1.31 -19.06
CA ASP A 85 -37.24 1.70 -19.25
C ASP A 85 -37.46 3.18 -19.65
N GLY A 86 -36.39 3.89 -20.01
CA GLY A 86 -36.37 5.28 -20.45
C GLY A 86 -35.03 5.68 -21.06
N THR A 87 -34.83 6.97 -21.30
CA THR A 87 -33.67 7.56 -21.98
C THR A 87 -33.21 8.81 -21.22
N LEU A 88 -31.90 8.93 -20.94
CA LEU A 88 -31.30 10.10 -20.28
C LEU A 88 -31.46 11.35 -21.14
N THR A 89 -31.92 12.43 -20.54
CA THR A 89 -32.11 13.74 -21.20
C THR A 89 -31.15 14.79 -20.68
N GLN A 90 -30.76 14.71 -19.41
CA GLN A 90 -29.82 15.63 -18.77
C GLN A 90 -29.04 14.87 -17.70
N VAL A 91 -27.73 15.10 -17.64
CA VAL A 91 -26.88 14.69 -16.52
C VAL A 91 -25.93 15.83 -16.21
N GLU A 92 -25.91 16.28 -14.96
CA GLU A 92 -24.99 17.30 -14.49
C GLU A 92 -24.11 16.75 -13.38
N LEU A 93 -22.80 16.97 -13.49
CA LEU A 93 -21.84 16.68 -12.44
C LEU A 93 -21.13 17.98 -12.05
N LYS A 94 -21.19 18.35 -10.77
CA LYS A 94 -20.62 19.61 -10.25
C LYS A 94 -19.78 19.35 -9.01
N THR A 95 -18.72 20.11 -8.79
CA THR A 95 -17.98 20.10 -7.51
C THR A 95 -18.75 20.84 -6.42
N SER A 96 -18.36 20.67 -5.16
CA SER A 96 -18.86 21.46 -4.02
C SER A 96 -18.70 22.97 -4.17
N GLU A 97 -17.77 23.42 -5.00
CA GLU A 97 -17.50 24.83 -5.31
C GLU A 97 -18.31 25.32 -6.54
N GLY A 98 -19.21 24.47 -7.07
CA GLY A 98 -20.08 24.79 -8.21
C GLY A 98 -19.46 24.58 -9.59
N ALA A 99 -18.20 24.13 -9.69
CA ALA A 99 -17.55 23.92 -10.97
C ALA A 99 -18.12 22.69 -11.70
N ALA A 100 -18.66 22.88 -12.90
CA ALA A 100 -19.18 21.79 -13.71
C ALA A 100 -18.06 20.89 -14.26
N VAL A 101 -18.33 19.59 -14.35
CA VAL A 101 -17.52 18.58 -15.05
C VAL A 101 -18.24 18.21 -16.34
N THR A 102 -17.53 18.25 -17.46
CA THR A 102 -18.09 17.81 -18.73
C THR A 102 -18.20 16.29 -18.78
N GLY A 103 -19.26 15.80 -19.40
CA GLY A 103 -19.46 14.38 -19.65
C GLY A 103 -20.51 14.17 -20.71
N LYS A 104 -20.50 12.98 -21.30
CA LYS A 104 -21.25 12.66 -22.51
C LYS A 104 -22.28 11.57 -22.26
N ILE A 105 -23.53 11.87 -22.61
CA ILE A 105 -24.56 10.84 -22.79
C ILE A 105 -24.21 10.07 -24.07
N ALA A 106 -24.23 8.74 -24.00
CA ALA A 106 -24.00 7.87 -25.15
C ALA A 106 -25.09 8.05 -26.23
N ALA A 107 -24.79 7.66 -27.47
CA ALA A 107 -25.70 7.87 -28.61
C ALA A 107 -27.02 7.10 -28.51
N ASP A 108 -27.08 6.05 -27.69
CA ASP A 108 -28.29 5.30 -27.35
C ASP A 108 -29.16 5.98 -26.26
N GLY A 109 -28.63 7.03 -25.64
CA GLY A 109 -29.24 7.73 -24.50
C GLY A 109 -29.39 6.87 -23.24
N LYS A 110 -28.73 5.71 -23.14
CA LYS A 110 -28.86 4.78 -22.00
C LYS A 110 -27.80 4.96 -20.94
N THR A 111 -26.65 5.55 -21.27
CA THR A 111 -25.53 5.73 -20.34
C THR A 111 -24.92 7.12 -20.42
N TRP A 112 -24.29 7.57 -19.34
CA TRP A 112 -23.47 8.79 -19.28
C TRP A 112 -22.19 8.53 -18.47
N LYS A 113 -21.10 9.18 -18.87
CA LYS A 113 -19.82 9.20 -18.14
C LYS A 113 -19.13 10.57 -18.27
N PRO A 114 -18.26 10.97 -17.31
CA PRO A 114 -17.44 12.16 -17.46
C PRO A 114 -16.45 12.02 -18.64
N ASP A 115 -16.11 13.13 -19.28
CA ASP A 115 -15.18 13.15 -20.43
C ASP A 115 -13.71 13.06 -20.00
N ALA A 116 -13.42 13.41 -18.75
CA ALA A 116 -12.08 13.48 -18.17
C ALA A 116 -12.06 12.92 -16.75
N ALA A 117 -10.86 12.56 -16.28
CA ALA A 117 -10.66 12.09 -14.91
C ALA A 117 -11.07 13.15 -13.89
N LEU A 118 -11.79 12.72 -12.85
CA LEU A 118 -12.24 13.60 -11.78
C LEU A 118 -11.04 14.09 -10.93
N LYS A 119 -11.18 15.28 -10.34
CA LYS A 119 -10.17 15.84 -9.43
C LYS A 119 -10.08 14.99 -8.17
N ARG A 120 -8.88 14.89 -7.57
CA ARG A 120 -8.67 14.27 -6.25
C ARG A 120 -9.27 15.13 -5.13
N SER A 121 -9.54 14.52 -3.98
CA SER A 121 -10.00 15.20 -2.76
C SER A 121 -11.24 16.09 -2.93
N THR A 122 -12.07 15.82 -3.94
CA THR A 122 -13.14 16.73 -4.36
C THR A 122 -14.49 16.08 -4.09
N LYS A 123 -15.40 16.81 -3.43
CA LYS A 123 -16.80 16.39 -3.32
C LYS A 123 -17.54 16.79 -4.59
N TYR A 124 -18.33 15.86 -5.10
CA TYR A 124 -19.15 15.99 -6.28
C TYR A 124 -20.63 15.82 -5.93
N ALA A 125 -21.48 16.52 -6.66
CA ALA A 125 -22.92 16.29 -6.73
C ALA A 125 -23.28 15.98 -8.18
N LEU A 126 -23.97 14.86 -8.39
CA LEU A 126 -24.50 14.40 -9.66
C LEU A 126 -26.03 14.47 -9.61
N SER A 127 -26.64 15.06 -10.63
CA SER A 127 -28.07 14.96 -10.91
C SER A 127 -28.29 14.37 -12.30
N ALA A 128 -29.31 13.53 -12.44
CA ALA A 128 -29.68 12.88 -13.69
C ALA A 128 -31.20 12.93 -13.90
N THR A 129 -31.61 13.24 -15.13
CA THR A 129 -33.01 13.23 -15.58
C THR A 129 -33.14 12.29 -16.77
N ALA A 130 -34.18 11.46 -16.76
CA ALA A 130 -34.56 10.59 -17.86
C ALA A 130 -36.05 10.76 -18.19
N LYS A 131 -36.45 10.37 -19.40
CA LYS A 131 -37.85 10.23 -19.81
C LYS A 131 -38.17 8.79 -20.19
N ASP A 132 -39.33 8.29 -19.79
CA ASP A 132 -39.86 7.02 -20.29
C ASP A 132 -40.52 7.18 -21.67
N THR A 133 -41.09 6.09 -22.20
CA THR A 133 -41.78 6.09 -23.50
C THR A 133 -43.09 6.87 -23.53
N GLU A 134 -43.64 7.22 -22.35
CA GLU A 134 -44.83 8.08 -22.21
C GLU A 134 -44.43 9.57 -22.07
N GLY A 135 -43.12 9.87 -22.10
CA GLY A 135 -42.56 11.21 -21.99
C GLY A 135 -42.40 11.70 -20.55
N LYS A 136 -42.69 10.86 -19.56
CA LYS A 136 -42.71 11.20 -18.13
C LYS A 136 -41.30 11.23 -17.56
N GLU A 137 -40.99 12.27 -16.80
CA GLU A 137 -39.65 12.47 -16.23
C GLU A 137 -39.43 11.65 -14.95
N ALA A 138 -38.23 11.07 -14.86
CA ALA A 138 -37.66 10.51 -13.64
C ALA A 138 -36.37 11.28 -13.31
N HIS A 139 -36.11 11.52 -12.03
CA HIS A 139 -34.91 12.21 -11.56
C HIS A 139 -34.22 11.36 -10.49
N GLU A 140 -32.89 11.29 -10.55
CA GLU A 140 -32.05 10.71 -9.50
C GLU A 140 -30.88 11.63 -9.19
N ASN A 141 -30.41 11.60 -7.94
CA ASN A 141 -29.30 12.43 -7.47
C ASN A 141 -28.36 11.62 -6.59
N ALA A 142 -27.07 11.91 -6.66
CA ALA A 142 -26.07 11.34 -5.75
C ALA A 142 -24.93 12.32 -5.48
N SER A 143 -24.46 12.36 -4.25
CA SER A 143 -23.22 13.04 -3.86
C SER A 143 -22.13 12.03 -3.51
N PHE A 144 -20.88 12.33 -3.88
CA PHE A 144 -19.75 11.45 -3.58
C PHE A 144 -18.44 12.22 -3.48
N THR A 145 -17.42 11.64 -2.83
CA THR A 145 -16.09 12.26 -2.68
C THR A 145 -15.00 11.40 -3.32
N THR A 146 -14.20 11.99 -4.20
CA THR A 146 -13.09 11.31 -4.86
C THR A 146 -11.88 11.07 -3.97
N LEU A 147 -11.01 10.17 -4.42
CA LEU A 147 -9.74 9.79 -3.81
C LEU A 147 -8.94 11.00 -3.27
N SER A 148 -8.71 11.06 -1.96
CA SER A 148 -7.83 12.05 -1.33
C SER A 148 -6.51 11.41 -0.89
N PRO A 149 -5.32 11.93 -1.27
CA PRO A 149 -4.05 11.45 -0.73
C PRO A 149 -3.95 11.54 0.80
N GLU A 150 -4.73 12.39 1.45
CA GLU A 150 -4.78 12.52 2.92
C GLU A 150 -5.70 11.48 3.58
N ASN A 151 -6.78 11.07 2.89
CA ASN A 151 -7.76 10.09 3.39
C ASN A 151 -7.58 8.69 2.78
N THR A 152 -6.43 8.41 2.16
CA THR A 152 -6.15 7.10 1.55
C THR A 152 -4.76 6.56 1.88
N PHE A 153 -4.60 5.24 1.79
CA PHE A 153 -3.30 4.57 1.90
C PHE A 153 -3.06 3.58 0.76
N VAL A 154 -1.79 3.30 0.50
CA VAL A 154 -1.30 2.26 -0.42
C VAL A 154 -0.17 1.48 0.23
N GLY A 155 -0.09 0.19 -0.05
CA GLY A 155 1.08 -0.65 0.18
C GLY A 155 1.96 -0.70 -1.06
N SER A 156 3.22 -0.28 -0.93
CA SER A 156 4.29 -0.73 -1.83
C SER A 156 4.70 -2.13 -1.41
N PHE A 157 4.99 -3.03 -2.35
CA PHE A 157 5.24 -4.43 -2.04
C PHE A 157 6.43 -4.99 -2.82
N VAL A 158 7.10 -5.98 -2.24
CA VAL A 158 8.09 -6.82 -2.89
C VAL A 158 7.80 -8.29 -2.55
N PRO A 159 8.02 -9.25 -3.49
CA PRO A 159 8.42 -9.06 -4.88
C PRO A 159 7.35 -8.41 -5.76
N GLU A 160 7.78 -7.87 -6.91
CA GLU A 160 6.88 -7.37 -7.94
C GLU A 160 6.42 -8.50 -8.90
N ALA A 161 5.48 -8.17 -9.79
CA ALA A 161 4.96 -9.13 -10.77
C ALA A 161 6.07 -9.68 -11.69
N ASP A 162 5.95 -10.95 -12.04
CA ASP A 162 6.81 -11.70 -12.97
C ASP A 162 8.30 -11.80 -12.56
N GLN A 163 8.68 -11.28 -11.39
CA GLN A 163 10.00 -11.48 -10.80
C GLN A 163 10.24 -12.96 -10.45
N THR A 164 11.51 -13.37 -10.50
CA THR A 164 11.96 -14.65 -9.95
C THR A 164 12.94 -14.36 -8.81
N VAL A 165 12.63 -14.84 -7.61
CA VAL A 165 13.37 -14.56 -6.37
C VAL A 165 13.84 -15.85 -5.70
N GLY A 166 14.83 -15.74 -4.81
CA GLY A 166 15.30 -16.85 -3.99
C GLY A 166 14.32 -17.27 -2.90
N VAL A 167 14.56 -18.46 -2.34
CA VAL A 167 13.65 -19.15 -1.40
C VAL A 167 13.43 -18.45 -0.04
N GLY A 168 14.26 -17.45 0.30
CA GLY A 168 14.14 -16.67 1.53
C GLY A 168 13.32 -15.38 1.39
N MET A 169 12.84 -15.01 0.20
CA MET A 169 12.17 -13.74 -0.02
C MET A 169 10.77 -13.69 0.62
N PRO A 170 10.51 -12.90 1.69
CA PRO A 170 9.13 -12.72 2.17
C PRO A 170 8.33 -11.89 1.16
N VAL A 171 7.00 -12.00 1.20
CA VAL A 171 6.12 -10.98 0.60
C VAL A 171 6.01 -9.84 1.60
N SER A 172 6.79 -8.79 1.41
CA SER A 172 6.82 -7.61 2.30
C SER A 172 5.97 -6.50 1.72
N ILE A 173 5.06 -5.95 2.51
CA ILE A 173 4.19 -4.83 2.15
C ILE A 173 4.45 -3.67 3.10
N THR A 174 4.90 -2.54 2.56
CA THR A 174 5.13 -1.29 3.30
C THR A 174 4.07 -0.27 2.93
N PHE A 175 3.21 0.08 3.89
CA PHE A 175 2.17 1.08 3.75
C PHE A 175 2.71 2.49 3.89
N ASN A 176 2.30 3.38 2.98
CA ASN A 176 2.69 4.80 3.02
C ASN A 176 2.13 5.58 4.22
N LYS A 177 1.29 4.94 5.06
CA LYS A 177 0.71 5.49 6.29
C LYS A 177 0.61 4.42 7.38
N PRO A 178 0.61 4.81 8.67
CA PRO A 178 0.32 3.90 9.78
C PRO A 178 -1.07 3.27 9.67
N ILE A 179 -1.11 1.94 9.80
CA ILE A 179 -2.32 1.14 9.86
C ILE A 179 -2.65 0.90 11.34
N LYS A 180 -3.82 1.42 11.76
CA LYS A 180 -4.39 1.21 13.09
C LYS A 180 -5.30 -0.02 13.12
N ASP A 181 -6.13 -0.23 12.09
CA ASP A 181 -6.90 -1.46 11.93
C ASP A 181 -6.12 -2.51 11.11
N LYS A 182 -5.11 -3.07 11.78
CA LYS A 182 -4.26 -4.12 11.20
C LYS A 182 -5.05 -5.36 10.81
N LYS A 183 -6.13 -5.67 11.53
CA LYS A 183 -6.95 -6.87 11.30
C LYS A 183 -7.75 -6.73 10.01
N ALA A 184 -8.46 -5.62 9.81
CA ALA A 184 -9.18 -5.36 8.56
C ALA A 184 -8.24 -5.34 7.35
N VAL A 185 -7.07 -4.70 7.48
CA VAL A 185 -6.08 -4.63 6.38
C VAL A 185 -5.45 -5.98 6.09
N GLN A 186 -5.05 -6.77 7.10
CA GLN A 186 -4.47 -8.09 6.89
C GLN A 186 -5.50 -9.09 6.35
N ALA A 187 -6.76 -9.06 6.82
CA ALA A 187 -7.82 -9.93 6.30
C ALA A 187 -8.16 -9.64 4.82
N ALA A 188 -7.92 -8.42 4.35
CA ALA A 188 -8.05 -8.02 2.95
C ALA A 188 -6.82 -8.33 2.08
N ILE A 189 -5.81 -9.00 2.63
CA ILE A 189 -4.59 -9.41 1.91
C ILE A 189 -4.48 -10.93 1.96
N ASN A 190 -4.41 -11.57 0.80
CA ASN A 190 -4.19 -13.00 0.70
C ASN A 190 -2.85 -13.28 0.01
N VAL A 191 -2.01 -14.08 0.65
CA VAL A 191 -0.79 -14.63 0.06
C VAL A 191 -0.91 -16.14 0.04
N SER A 192 -0.66 -16.75 -1.12
CA SER A 192 -0.76 -18.20 -1.31
C SER A 192 0.37 -18.70 -2.20
N SER A 193 0.78 -19.96 -2.04
CA SER A 193 1.81 -20.60 -2.86
C SER A 193 1.26 -21.84 -3.56
N SER A 194 1.69 -22.08 -4.80
CA SER A 194 1.42 -23.31 -5.55
C SER A 194 2.01 -24.56 -4.89
N SER A 195 2.90 -24.42 -3.89
CA SER A 195 3.40 -25.53 -3.08
C SER A 195 2.45 -25.99 -1.97
N GLY A 196 1.37 -25.25 -1.70
CA GLY A 196 0.43 -25.54 -0.62
C GLY A 196 0.96 -25.25 0.80
N GLN A 197 2.14 -24.62 0.94
CA GLN A 197 2.65 -24.17 2.24
C GLN A 197 1.68 -23.19 2.90
N GLU A 198 1.45 -23.33 4.21
CA GLU A 198 0.80 -22.32 5.03
C GLU A 198 1.63 -21.02 4.98
N VAL A 199 0.97 -19.88 4.79
CA VAL A 199 1.62 -18.56 4.76
C VAL A 199 0.95 -17.66 5.78
N VAL A 200 1.73 -17.10 6.71
CA VAL A 200 1.20 -16.24 7.78
C VAL A 200 1.84 -14.84 7.69
N GLY A 201 1.02 -13.81 7.92
CA GLY A 201 1.45 -12.42 7.99
C GLY A 201 1.94 -12.03 9.38
N HIS A 202 2.97 -11.18 9.45
CA HIS A 202 3.53 -10.62 10.69
C HIS A 202 3.74 -9.11 10.54
N TRP A 203 3.30 -8.33 11.53
CA TRP A 203 3.41 -6.87 11.51
C TRP A 203 4.69 -6.35 12.17
N PHE A 204 5.54 -5.69 11.38
CA PHE A 204 6.65 -4.89 11.88
C PHE A 204 6.22 -3.42 12.03
N GLY A 205 5.97 -3.01 13.28
CA GLY A 205 5.42 -1.68 13.57
C GLY A 205 4.00 -1.51 13.03
N GLU A 206 3.61 -0.29 12.65
CA GLU A 206 2.26 0.01 12.10
C GLU A 206 2.24 0.10 10.56
N GLN A 207 3.39 0.00 9.89
CA GLN A 207 3.51 0.30 8.46
C GLN A 207 4.04 -0.85 7.61
N ARG A 208 4.54 -1.93 8.20
CA ARG A 208 5.07 -3.07 7.45
C ARG A 208 4.39 -4.37 7.86
N LEU A 209 3.94 -5.12 6.87
CA LEU A 209 3.35 -6.44 7.00
C LEU A 209 4.08 -7.39 6.05
N ASP A 210 4.75 -8.38 6.62
CA ASP A 210 5.49 -9.40 5.87
C ASP A 210 4.75 -10.72 5.94
N PHE A 211 4.75 -11.50 4.85
CA PHE A 211 4.21 -12.85 4.79
C PHE A 211 5.29 -13.86 4.40
N ARG A 212 5.36 -14.98 5.12
CA ARG A 212 6.20 -16.14 4.80
C ARG A 212 5.59 -17.45 5.33
N PRO A 213 6.03 -18.60 4.80
CA PRO A 213 5.86 -19.90 5.47
C PRO A 213 6.82 -20.09 6.65
N GLU A 214 6.59 -21.17 7.41
CA GLU A 214 7.44 -21.61 8.53
C GLU A 214 8.89 -21.82 8.09
N GLU A 215 9.06 -22.73 7.13
CA GLU A 215 10.29 -23.01 6.40
C GLU A 215 10.43 -22.10 5.18
N TYR A 216 11.62 -22.07 4.55
CA TYR A 216 11.81 -21.36 3.28
C TYR A 216 10.81 -21.80 2.20
N TRP A 217 10.54 -20.92 1.24
CA TRP A 217 9.63 -21.24 0.14
C TRP A 217 10.14 -22.44 -0.65
N LYS A 218 9.24 -23.35 -1.03
CA LYS A 218 9.56 -24.47 -1.91
C LYS A 218 10.06 -23.94 -3.25
N ALA A 219 11.28 -24.34 -3.62
CA ALA A 219 11.88 -23.99 -4.91
C ALA A 219 10.97 -24.35 -6.09
N ASN A 220 11.00 -23.54 -7.16
CA ASN A 220 10.17 -23.67 -8.36
C ASN A 220 8.65 -23.55 -8.14
N SER A 221 8.22 -22.95 -7.03
CA SER A 221 6.81 -22.60 -6.80
C SER A 221 6.44 -21.21 -7.36
N THR A 222 5.14 -20.94 -7.50
CA THR A 222 4.61 -19.62 -7.81
C THR A 222 3.84 -19.10 -6.59
N VAL A 223 4.13 -17.87 -6.17
CA VAL A 223 3.43 -17.20 -5.08
C VAL A 223 2.49 -16.14 -5.65
N THR A 224 1.25 -16.13 -5.17
CA THR A 224 0.21 -15.16 -5.52
C THR A 224 -0.05 -14.24 -4.34
N LEU A 225 0.15 -12.94 -4.54
CA LEU A 225 -0.30 -11.88 -3.64
C LEU A 225 -1.58 -11.25 -4.19
N LYS A 226 -2.65 -11.21 -3.39
CA LYS A 226 -3.88 -10.47 -3.68
C LYS A 226 -4.06 -9.37 -2.64
N LEU A 227 -4.13 -8.13 -3.12
CA LEU A 227 -4.44 -6.93 -2.34
C LEU A 227 -5.89 -6.55 -2.64
N ALA A 228 -6.85 -6.86 -1.76
CA ALA A 228 -8.25 -6.46 -1.86
C ALA A 228 -8.55 -5.23 -0.99
N LEU A 229 -7.65 -4.25 -1.00
CA LEU A 229 -7.63 -3.11 -0.06
C LEU A 229 -8.60 -1.99 -0.43
N GLN A 230 -9.21 -1.99 -1.61
CA GLN A 230 -10.12 -0.94 -2.06
C GLN A 230 -11.31 -0.76 -1.11
N GLY A 231 -11.38 0.40 -0.44
CA GLY A 231 -12.42 0.74 0.52
C GLY A 231 -12.17 0.26 1.96
N VAL A 232 -11.17 -0.62 2.18
CA VAL A 232 -10.82 -1.14 3.51
C VAL A 232 -10.26 -0.03 4.38
N GLN A 233 -10.83 0.19 5.56
CA GLN A 233 -10.31 1.19 6.50
C GLN A 233 -9.00 0.68 7.13
N GLY A 234 -7.92 1.45 6.99
CA GLY A 234 -6.65 1.20 7.66
C GLY A 234 -6.49 2.03 8.93
N ALA A 235 -7.13 3.19 8.99
CA ALA A 235 -7.26 4.04 10.18
C ALA A 235 -8.56 4.87 10.04
N PRO A 236 -9.06 5.56 11.10
CA PRO A 236 -10.29 6.34 11.02
C PRO A 236 -10.29 7.34 9.86
N GLY A 237 -11.19 7.15 8.89
CA GLY A 237 -11.32 8.00 7.70
C GLY A 237 -10.25 7.77 6.62
N ILE A 238 -9.37 6.77 6.77
CA ILE A 238 -8.25 6.49 5.87
C ILE A 238 -8.45 5.10 5.24
N ALA A 239 -8.79 5.09 3.94
CA ALA A 239 -9.14 3.88 3.20
C ALA A 239 -8.05 3.40 2.24
N GLY A 240 -7.97 2.09 2.01
CA GLY A 240 -7.11 1.49 0.99
C GLY A 240 -7.72 1.71 -0.40
N VAL A 241 -6.85 1.74 -1.42
CA VAL A 241 -7.25 2.09 -2.80
C VAL A 241 -6.74 1.10 -3.85
N GLN A 242 -6.07 0.04 -3.42
CA GLN A 242 -5.51 -0.98 -4.31
C GLN A 242 -6.44 -2.18 -4.36
N ASN A 243 -6.82 -2.56 -5.59
CA ASN A 243 -7.32 -3.90 -5.90
C ASN A 243 -6.35 -4.51 -6.93
N LYS A 244 -5.50 -5.46 -6.51
CA LYS A 244 -4.43 -6.02 -7.35
C LYS A 244 -4.23 -7.50 -7.08
N THR A 245 -3.91 -8.26 -8.13
CA THR A 245 -3.31 -9.59 -8.04
C THR A 245 -1.91 -9.54 -8.65
N VAL A 246 -0.93 -10.13 -7.98
CA VAL A 246 0.49 -10.15 -8.33
C VAL A 246 0.97 -11.58 -8.24
N ASN A 247 1.66 -12.06 -9.27
CA ASN A 247 2.26 -13.39 -9.30
C ASN A 247 3.76 -13.25 -9.47
N PHE A 248 4.54 -14.01 -8.72
CA PHE A 248 5.99 -14.09 -8.87
C PHE A 248 6.47 -15.53 -8.63
N LYS A 249 7.68 -15.84 -9.07
CA LYS A 249 8.27 -17.18 -9.01
C LYS A 249 9.32 -17.29 -7.92
N ILE A 250 9.32 -18.43 -7.24
CA ILE A 250 10.43 -18.87 -6.40
C ILE A 250 11.38 -19.68 -7.28
N GLY A 251 12.64 -19.27 -7.39
CA GLY A 251 13.67 -19.95 -8.17
C GLY A 251 14.25 -21.18 -7.48
N ARG A 252 15.51 -21.50 -7.81
CA ARG A 252 16.30 -22.54 -7.13
C ARG A 252 16.58 -22.19 -5.67
N SER A 253 16.79 -23.20 -4.82
CA SER A 253 17.17 -23.01 -3.42
C SER A 253 18.65 -22.66 -3.33
N GLN A 254 19.00 -21.57 -2.66
CA GLN A 254 20.39 -21.21 -2.38
C GLN A 254 20.52 -20.56 -1.00
N VAL A 255 21.42 -21.13 -0.19
CA VAL A 255 21.80 -20.62 1.13
C VAL A 255 23.32 -20.55 1.18
N SER A 256 23.85 -19.39 1.56
CA SER A 256 25.29 -19.14 1.64
C SER A 256 25.70 -18.94 3.09
N THR A 257 26.36 -19.93 3.68
CA THR A 257 26.78 -19.87 5.09
C THR A 257 28.13 -19.20 5.21
N VAL A 258 28.17 -18.01 5.80
CA VAL A 258 29.38 -17.26 6.17
C VAL A 258 29.77 -17.64 7.59
N ASP A 259 30.92 -18.27 7.75
CA ASP A 259 31.52 -18.53 9.07
C ASP A 259 32.60 -17.48 9.34
N ALA A 260 32.32 -16.56 10.27
CA ALA A 260 33.22 -15.47 10.62
C ALA A 260 34.50 -15.94 11.34
N LYS A 261 34.50 -17.14 11.94
CA LYS A 261 35.68 -17.73 12.60
C LYS A 261 36.63 -18.33 11.57
N THR A 262 36.12 -19.19 10.68
CA THR A 262 36.92 -19.83 9.62
C THR A 262 37.13 -18.96 8.38
N LYS A 263 36.41 -17.83 8.28
CA LYS A 263 36.54 -16.78 7.26
C LYS A 263 36.26 -17.30 5.86
N LYS A 264 35.28 -18.18 5.77
CA LYS A 264 34.82 -18.80 4.53
C LYS A 264 33.31 -18.65 4.40
N MET A 265 32.86 -18.45 3.17
CA MET A 265 31.47 -18.58 2.78
C MET A 265 31.31 -19.87 1.98
N THR A 266 30.41 -20.75 2.41
CA THR A 266 30.02 -21.95 1.66
C THR A 266 28.67 -21.70 1.02
N VAL A 267 28.66 -21.62 -0.31
CA VAL A 267 27.45 -21.44 -1.13
C VAL A 267 26.88 -22.82 -1.42
N THR A 268 25.71 -23.12 -0.84
CA THR A 268 24.98 -24.37 -1.06
C THR A 268 23.76 -24.08 -1.93
N ARG A 269 23.64 -24.80 -3.05
CA ARG A 269 22.52 -24.71 -4.00
C ARG A 269 21.83 -26.06 -4.11
N ASP A 270 20.50 -26.06 -3.94
CA ASP A 270 19.64 -27.26 -4.00
C ASP A 270 20.16 -28.45 -3.16
N GLY A 271 20.77 -28.15 -1.99
CA GLY A 271 21.32 -29.12 -1.05
C GLY A 271 22.79 -29.52 -1.28
N ALA A 272 23.39 -29.15 -2.41
CA ALA A 272 24.79 -29.45 -2.73
C ALA A 272 25.70 -28.22 -2.57
N VAL A 273 26.94 -28.42 -2.08
CA VAL A 273 27.94 -27.35 -2.04
C VAL A 273 28.38 -27.00 -3.46
N LEU A 274 28.11 -25.76 -3.88
CA LEU A 274 28.47 -25.24 -5.20
C LEU A 274 29.86 -24.58 -5.21
N LYS A 275 30.20 -23.84 -4.16
CA LYS A 275 31.51 -23.17 -4.03
C LYS A 275 31.80 -22.81 -2.58
N THR A 276 33.08 -22.81 -2.22
CA THR A 276 33.58 -22.15 -1.00
C THR A 276 34.43 -20.95 -1.41
N ILE A 277 34.18 -19.80 -0.78
CA ILE A 277 34.81 -18.52 -1.09
C ILE A 277 35.51 -17.99 0.18
N PRO A 278 36.80 -17.61 0.13
CA PRO A 278 37.46 -16.89 1.22
C PRO A 278 36.85 -15.49 1.40
N ILE A 279 36.60 -15.08 2.64
CA ILE A 279 35.95 -13.79 2.95
C ILE A 279 36.75 -12.99 3.99
N SER A 280 36.43 -11.69 4.15
CA SER A 280 36.76 -10.89 5.33
C SER A 280 35.47 -10.32 5.91
N ALA A 281 35.11 -10.70 7.14
CA ALA A 281 33.90 -10.21 7.82
C ALA A 281 34.19 -8.95 8.66
N GLY A 282 33.21 -8.55 9.47
CA GLY A 282 33.34 -7.48 10.46
C GLY A 282 34.49 -7.70 11.45
N SER A 283 35.31 -6.67 11.63
CA SER A 283 36.42 -6.65 12.59
C SER A 283 35.95 -6.87 14.04
N PRO A 284 36.83 -7.18 15.01
CA PRO A 284 36.43 -7.33 16.41
C PRO A 284 35.78 -6.07 17.03
N ALA A 285 36.09 -4.88 16.51
CA ALA A 285 35.47 -3.63 16.94
C ALA A 285 34.09 -3.41 16.29
N ASN A 286 33.92 -3.85 15.04
CA ASN A 286 32.70 -3.71 14.24
C ASN A 286 32.28 -5.08 13.64
N PRO A 287 31.86 -6.04 14.47
CA PRO A 287 31.58 -7.41 14.03
C PRO A 287 30.31 -7.49 13.16
N THR A 288 30.23 -8.50 12.30
CA THR A 288 29.04 -8.75 11.48
C THR A 288 27.95 -9.42 12.33
N TYR A 289 26.68 -9.05 12.17
CA TYR A 289 25.58 -9.76 12.84
C TYR A 289 25.56 -11.25 12.50
N ASN A 290 25.27 -12.11 13.47
CA ASN A 290 24.90 -13.50 13.21
C ASN A 290 23.46 -13.60 12.64
N GLY A 291 23.09 -14.76 12.12
CA GLY A 291 21.71 -15.06 11.72
C GLY A 291 21.47 -15.12 10.21
N GLN A 292 20.22 -15.37 9.84
CA GLN A 292 19.76 -15.51 8.45
C GLN A 292 19.43 -14.13 7.87
N MET A 293 20.11 -13.74 6.80
CA MET A 293 19.89 -12.47 6.11
C MET A 293 19.48 -12.70 4.67
N VAL A 294 18.42 -12.03 4.22
CA VAL A 294 17.90 -12.14 2.85
C VAL A 294 18.53 -11.07 1.97
N ILE A 295 19.02 -11.44 0.79
CA ILE A 295 19.50 -10.47 -0.21
C ILE A 295 18.30 -9.66 -0.70
N SER A 296 18.18 -8.40 -0.27
CA SER A 296 17.04 -7.53 -0.62
C SER A 296 17.27 -6.72 -1.89
N GLU A 297 18.52 -6.38 -2.18
CA GLU A 297 18.93 -5.56 -3.33
C GLU A 297 20.25 -6.06 -3.90
N LYS A 298 20.48 -5.79 -5.20
CA LYS A 298 21.73 -6.07 -5.90
C LYS A 298 22.16 -4.86 -6.72
N PHE A 299 23.39 -4.41 -6.52
CA PHE A 299 24.03 -3.32 -7.27
C PHE A 299 25.33 -3.84 -7.88
N LYS A 300 25.51 -3.70 -9.21
CA LYS A 300 26.80 -4.03 -9.83
C LYS A 300 27.91 -3.15 -9.26
N GLU A 301 27.60 -1.89 -8.98
CA GLU A 301 28.47 -0.95 -8.30
C GLU A 301 27.61 0.04 -7.50
N THR A 302 28.06 0.47 -6.32
CA THR A 302 27.33 1.45 -5.50
C THR A 302 28.25 2.22 -4.55
N ARG A 303 27.81 3.41 -4.12
CA ARG A 303 28.50 4.18 -3.07
C ARG A 303 28.06 3.70 -1.69
N MET A 304 29.02 3.29 -0.86
CA MET A 304 28.81 2.97 0.55
C MET A 304 29.42 4.06 1.43
N ASN A 305 28.57 4.73 2.23
CA ASN A 305 28.97 5.80 3.13
C ASN A 305 28.44 5.51 4.55
N GLY A 306 29.34 5.38 5.52
CA GLY A 306 29.02 5.04 6.90
C GLY A 306 28.04 6.00 7.59
N ALA A 307 28.07 7.29 7.23
CA ALA A 307 27.15 8.28 7.79
C ALA A 307 25.67 7.99 7.45
N THR A 308 25.40 7.32 6.32
CA THR A 308 24.03 6.95 5.92
C THR A 308 23.40 5.89 6.82
N VAL A 309 24.23 5.20 7.61
CA VAL A 309 23.84 4.09 8.50
C VAL A 309 24.34 4.29 9.94
N GLY A 310 24.76 5.51 10.29
CA GLY A 310 25.14 5.88 11.66
C GLY A 310 26.56 5.53 12.10
N PHE A 311 27.42 5.05 11.19
CA PHE A 311 28.86 4.88 11.44
C PHE A 311 29.59 6.18 11.14
N THR A 312 29.70 7.05 12.15
CA THR A 312 30.36 8.35 12.04
C THR A 312 31.48 8.57 13.06
N ASP A 313 32.49 9.33 12.66
CA ASP A 313 33.48 9.91 13.57
C ASP A 313 32.87 11.01 14.49
N GLY A 314 33.71 11.59 15.34
CA GLY A 314 33.31 12.66 16.27
C GLY A 314 32.86 13.97 15.61
N ASP A 315 33.16 14.18 14.32
CA ASP A 315 32.70 15.31 13.52
C ASP A 315 31.39 15.02 12.77
N GLY A 316 30.86 13.79 12.88
CA GLY A 316 29.67 13.33 12.14
C GLY A 316 29.95 12.92 10.69
N LYS A 317 31.22 12.80 10.27
CA LYS A 317 31.58 12.25 8.94
C LYS A 317 31.57 10.73 9.01
N GLY A 318 31.25 10.05 7.90
CA GLY A 318 31.24 8.59 7.86
C GLY A 318 32.64 7.99 8.09
N GLU A 319 32.74 6.93 8.90
CA GLU A 319 34.00 6.18 9.09
C GLU A 319 34.56 5.61 7.78
N TYR A 320 33.71 5.47 6.76
CA TYR A 320 34.07 5.14 5.39
C TYR A 320 33.15 5.88 4.40
N ASP A 321 33.69 6.22 3.22
CA ASP A 321 32.95 6.75 2.07
C ASP A 321 33.59 6.28 0.76
N ILE A 322 33.18 5.10 0.30
CA ILE A 322 33.72 4.43 -0.90
C ILE A 322 32.69 4.58 -2.01
N LYS A 323 33.08 5.18 -3.14
CA LYS A 323 32.15 5.66 -4.18
C LYS A 323 31.67 4.55 -5.13
N ASP A 324 32.47 3.50 -5.23
CA ASP A 324 32.53 2.55 -6.33
C ASP A 324 32.68 1.11 -5.78
N VAL A 325 31.91 0.76 -4.74
CA VAL A 325 31.94 -0.60 -4.16
C VAL A 325 31.31 -1.59 -5.14
N PRO A 326 32.08 -2.57 -5.66
CA PRO A 326 31.60 -3.49 -6.68
C PRO A 326 30.75 -4.63 -6.09
N HIS A 327 29.88 -5.20 -6.93
CA HIS A 327 29.13 -6.44 -6.69
C HIS A 327 28.38 -6.49 -5.35
N ALA A 328 27.82 -5.35 -4.95
CA ALA A 328 27.20 -5.15 -3.64
C ALA A 328 25.78 -5.72 -3.56
N MET A 329 25.50 -6.51 -2.53
CA MET A 329 24.19 -7.09 -2.26
C MET A 329 23.76 -6.79 -0.82
N ARG A 330 22.62 -6.12 -0.65
CA ARG A 330 22.15 -5.66 0.67
C ARG A 330 21.58 -6.82 1.47
N LEU A 331 21.98 -6.90 2.74
CA LEU A 331 21.53 -7.89 3.72
C LEU A 331 20.74 -7.26 4.89
N SER A 332 20.94 -5.97 5.18
CA SER A 332 20.19 -5.27 6.23
C SER A 332 19.95 -3.78 5.92
N ASN A 333 18.95 -3.21 6.60
CA ASN A 333 18.65 -1.78 6.52
C ASN A 333 19.72 -0.95 7.26
N SER A 334 20.33 -1.50 8.31
CA SER A 334 21.45 -0.88 9.05
C SER A 334 22.81 -0.99 8.35
N GLY A 335 22.85 -1.27 7.05
CA GLY A 335 24.09 -1.17 6.24
C GLY A 335 24.93 -2.44 6.13
N THR A 336 24.43 -3.62 6.52
CA THR A 336 25.15 -4.88 6.24
C THR A 336 25.00 -5.23 4.75
N PHE A 337 26.14 -5.38 4.07
CA PHE A 337 26.23 -5.89 2.70
C PHE A 337 27.16 -7.10 2.62
N ILE A 338 26.98 -7.91 1.58
CA ILE A 338 28.03 -8.73 1.02
C ILE A 338 28.45 -8.11 -0.31
N HIS A 339 29.74 -7.86 -0.51
CA HIS A 339 30.22 -7.04 -1.63
C HIS A 339 31.67 -7.38 -2.03
N GLY A 340 32.08 -6.94 -3.20
CA GLY A 340 33.47 -6.99 -3.63
C GLY A 340 34.32 -5.91 -2.96
N ASN A 341 35.57 -6.23 -2.66
CA ASN A 341 36.52 -5.37 -1.98
C ASN A 341 37.84 -5.41 -2.77
N TYR A 342 38.15 -4.30 -3.43
CA TYR A 342 39.36 -4.12 -4.24
C TYR A 342 40.49 -3.39 -3.50
N TRP A 343 40.21 -2.82 -2.31
CA TRP A 343 41.15 -2.01 -1.54
C TRP A 343 41.88 -2.80 -0.45
N GLY A 344 41.30 -3.91 0.02
CA GLY A 344 41.97 -4.86 0.90
C GLY A 344 42.98 -5.71 0.11
N PRO A 345 44.21 -5.92 0.64
CA PRO A 345 45.18 -6.79 -0.03
C PRO A 345 44.69 -8.24 -0.01
N ASP A 346 44.98 -9.00 -1.08
CA ASP A 346 44.49 -10.37 -1.29
C ASP A 346 44.68 -11.31 -0.08
N SER A 347 45.71 -11.07 0.74
CA SER A 347 46.03 -11.84 1.94
C SER A 347 44.98 -11.76 3.06
N VAL A 348 44.08 -10.77 3.10
CA VAL A 348 43.07 -10.67 4.16
C VAL A 348 41.96 -11.71 4.01
N PHE A 349 41.59 -12.08 2.77
CA PHE A 349 40.46 -12.96 2.50
C PHE A 349 40.76 -14.40 2.92
N GLY A 350 39.96 -14.93 3.85
CA GLY A 350 40.23 -16.22 4.50
C GLY A 350 41.15 -16.14 5.74
N SER A 351 41.73 -14.97 6.04
CA SER A 351 42.78 -14.82 7.06
C SER A 351 42.39 -13.85 8.18
N ALA A 352 41.84 -12.69 7.84
CA ALA A 352 41.46 -11.62 8.77
C ALA A 352 40.01 -11.15 8.54
N ASN A 353 39.39 -10.62 9.58
CA ASN A 353 38.12 -9.89 9.51
C ASN A 353 38.43 -8.40 9.73
N THR A 354 38.11 -7.56 8.75
CA THR A 354 38.63 -6.19 8.67
C THR A 354 37.56 -5.14 8.33
N SER A 355 36.29 -5.51 8.20
CA SER A 355 35.24 -4.59 7.76
C SER A 355 34.52 -3.90 8.92
N HIS A 356 33.64 -2.95 8.59
CA HIS A 356 32.66 -2.32 9.48
C HIS A 356 31.32 -3.10 9.47
N GLY A 357 31.39 -4.42 9.68
CA GLY A 357 30.22 -5.32 9.72
C GLY A 357 29.80 -5.95 8.39
N CYS A 358 30.30 -5.50 7.23
CA CYS A 358 30.03 -6.13 5.93
C CYS A 358 30.82 -7.46 5.71
N VAL A 359 30.39 -8.27 4.74
CA VAL A 359 31.15 -9.44 4.27
C VAL A 359 31.86 -9.09 2.97
N GLY A 360 33.17 -8.86 3.04
CA GLY A 360 34.01 -8.57 1.89
C GLY A 360 34.46 -9.83 1.15
N LEU A 361 34.29 -9.82 -0.16
CA LEU A 361 34.80 -10.81 -1.12
C LEU A 361 35.94 -10.17 -1.95
N ASN A 362 36.93 -10.94 -2.40
CA ASN A 362 37.98 -10.39 -3.27
C ASN A 362 37.38 -9.92 -4.61
N ASP A 363 37.82 -8.76 -5.09
CA ASP A 363 37.37 -8.14 -6.33
C ASP A 363 38.40 -7.15 -6.92
N LYS A 364 38.09 -6.58 -8.09
CA LYS A 364 38.82 -5.46 -8.70
C LYS A 364 37.91 -4.24 -8.84
N GLN A 365 38.53 -3.06 -8.89
CA GLN A 365 37.82 -1.79 -9.00
C GLN A 365 36.99 -1.73 -10.29
N GLY A 366 35.80 -1.15 -10.23
CA GLY A 366 34.91 -0.97 -11.38
C GLY A 366 34.06 -2.18 -11.78
N ALA A 367 34.02 -3.25 -10.97
CA ALA A 367 33.08 -4.37 -11.11
C ALA A 367 33.08 -5.09 -12.49
N ASN A 368 34.19 -5.08 -13.23
CA ASN A 368 34.24 -5.54 -14.63
C ASN A 368 35.01 -6.85 -14.88
N ASP A 369 35.58 -7.46 -13.83
CA ASP A 369 36.33 -8.72 -13.95
C ASP A 369 35.49 -9.92 -13.46
N PRO A 370 34.91 -10.73 -14.37
CA PRO A 370 34.08 -11.87 -14.00
C PRO A 370 34.86 -13.04 -13.39
N SER A 371 36.21 -13.01 -13.39
CA SER A 371 37.01 -14.03 -12.72
C SER A 371 37.02 -13.88 -11.20
N GLN A 372 36.63 -12.70 -10.69
CA GLN A 372 36.70 -12.40 -9.26
C GLN A 372 35.67 -13.15 -8.42
N PRO A 373 36.00 -13.54 -7.18
CA PRO A 373 35.06 -14.21 -6.27
C PRO A 373 33.76 -13.43 -6.04
N ALA A 374 33.84 -12.10 -5.94
CA ALA A 374 32.69 -11.23 -5.77
C ALA A 374 31.75 -11.23 -7.00
N ALA A 375 32.31 -11.04 -8.20
CA ALA A 375 31.59 -11.10 -9.47
C ALA A 375 30.87 -12.45 -9.64
N TRP A 376 31.60 -13.55 -9.44
CA TRP A 376 31.02 -14.90 -9.49
C TRP A 376 29.84 -15.07 -8.54
N PHE A 377 29.96 -14.58 -7.29
CA PHE A 377 28.90 -14.73 -6.28
C PHE A 377 27.69 -13.85 -6.58
N PHE A 378 27.91 -12.65 -7.08
CA PHE A 378 26.87 -11.75 -7.56
C PHE A 378 26.08 -12.38 -8.71
N ASP A 379 26.74 -12.87 -9.75
CA ASP A 379 26.07 -13.48 -10.91
C ASP A 379 25.35 -14.78 -10.54
N ASN A 380 25.83 -15.49 -9.52
CA ASN A 380 25.23 -16.73 -9.02
C ASN A 380 24.12 -16.53 -7.97
N SER A 381 23.77 -15.30 -7.61
CA SER A 381 22.77 -14.99 -6.57
C SER A 381 21.56 -14.24 -7.10
N LEU A 382 20.39 -14.51 -6.53
CA LEU A 382 19.14 -13.77 -6.74
C LEU A 382 18.82 -12.88 -5.54
N ILE A 383 18.04 -11.82 -5.77
CA ILE A 383 17.27 -11.19 -4.70
C ILE A 383 16.38 -12.29 -4.09
N GLY A 384 16.36 -12.40 -2.76
CA GLY A 384 15.67 -13.47 -2.04
C GLY A 384 16.53 -14.68 -1.66
N ASP A 385 17.75 -14.83 -2.18
CA ASP A 385 18.68 -15.85 -1.67
C ASP A 385 19.14 -15.48 -0.25
N VAL A 386 19.45 -16.49 0.57
CA VAL A 386 19.81 -16.29 1.98
C VAL A 386 21.31 -16.37 2.20
N VAL A 387 21.84 -15.44 2.98
CA VAL A 387 23.18 -15.47 3.57
C VAL A 387 23.04 -15.68 5.07
N THR A 388 23.53 -16.81 5.58
CA THR A 388 23.49 -17.13 7.03
C THR A 388 24.87 -16.87 7.63
N VAL A 389 24.98 -15.92 8.55
CA VAL A 389 26.24 -15.66 9.27
C VAL A 389 26.27 -16.43 10.59
N VAL A 390 27.39 -17.11 10.86
CA VAL A 390 27.65 -17.87 12.09
C VAL A 390 29.02 -17.56 12.67
N ASN A 391 29.20 -17.86 13.96
CA ASN A 391 30.45 -17.72 14.70
C ASN A 391 31.05 -16.31 14.74
N SER A 392 30.24 -15.26 14.50
CA SER A 392 30.63 -13.88 14.78
C SER A 392 30.47 -13.57 16.28
N PRO A 393 31.27 -12.65 16.88
CA PRO A 393 31.09 -12.25 18.27
C PRO A 393 29.91 -11.27 18.50
N ASP A 394 29.20 -10.83 17.46
CA ASP A 394 27.98 -10.00 17.63
C ASP A 394 26.72 -10.84 17.92
N LYS A 395 25.63 -10.19 18.30
CA LYS A 395 24.29 -10.75 18.40
C LYS A 395 23.72 -11.17 17.03
N THR A 396 22.64 -11.96 17.07
CA THR A 396 21.81 -12.24 15.90
C THR A 396 21.14 -10.96 15.39
N ILE A 397 21.05 -10.81 14.08
CA ILE A 397 20.35 -9.68 13.45
C ILE A 397 18.89 -9.63 13.90
N LYS A 398 18.40 -8.41 14.13
CA LYS A 398 17.00 -8.19 14.47
C LYS A 398 16.07 -8.53 13.28
N PRO A 399 14.93 -9.20 13.48
CA PRO A 399 14.00 -9.59 12.42
C PRO A 399 13.50 -8.43 11.54
N GLU A 400 13.25 -7.27 12.15
CA GLU A 400 12.76 -6.07 11.47
C GLU A 400 13.84 -5.33 10.65
N ASN A 401 15.13 -5.64 10.87
CA ASN A 401 16.25 -4.99 10.21
C ASN A 401 16.52 -5.62 8.83
N GLY A 402 15.92 -5.06 7.78
CA GLY A 402 15.87 -5.70 6.46
C GLY A 402 14.74 -6.73 6.40
N LEU A 403 14.84 -7.70 5.48
CA LEU A 403 13.83 -8.73 5.23
C LEU A 403 14.05 -10.00 6.08
N ASN A 404 14.50 -9.83 7.33
CA ASN A 404 15.20 -10.88 8.09
C ASN A 404 14.30 -11.59 9.12
N GLY A 405 13.02 -11.72 8.78
CA GLY A 405 11.97 -12.36 9.59
C GLY A 405 12.16 -13.84 9.92
N TRP A 406 13.14 -14.50 9.29
CA TRP A 406 13.53 -15.89 9.54
C TRP A 406 14.20 -16.09 10.91
N ASN A 407 14.76 -15.03 11.50
CA ASN A 407 15.35 -15.07 12.85
C ASN A 407 14.31 -15.05 13.99
N LEU A 408 13.00 -15.08 13.67
CA LEU A 408 11.93 -15.36 14.63
C LEU A 408 11.56 -16.84 14.61
N SER A 409 11.24 -17.40 15.78
CA SER A 409 10.56 -18.69 15.84
C SER A 409 9.21 -18.61 15.12
N TRP A 410 8.71 -19.73 14.60
CA TRP A 410 7.39 -19.73 13.95
C TRP A 410 6.25 -19.37 14.90
N ALA A 411 6.39 -19.65 16.20
CA ALA A 411 5.44 -19.22 17.22
C ALA A 411 5.41 -17.69 17.34
N ASP A 412 6.57 -17.04 17.46
CA ASP A 412 6.67 -15.58 17.56
C ASP A 412 6.24 -14.89 16.26
N TRP A 413 6.54 -15.51 15.10
CA TRP A 413 6.05 -15.05 13.81
C TRP A 413 4.52 -15.00 13.79
N LYS A 414 3.87 -16.11 14.13
CA LYS A 414 2.39 -16.18 14.18
C LYS A 414 1.79 -15.26 15.25
N ALA A 415 2.48 -15.04 16.37
CA ALA A 415 2.02 -14.14 17.43
C ALA A 415 1.98 -12.66 17.01
N GLY A 416 2.78 -12.24 16.01
CA GLY A 416 2.73 -10.90 15.42
C GLY A 416 1.71 -10.73 14.27
N SER A 417 0.89 -11.77 13.99
CA SER A 417 -0.24 -11.70 13.06
C SER A 417 -1.40 -10.91 13.67
N ALA A 418 -2.18 -10.22 12.82
CA ALA A 418 -3.45 -9.58 13.20
C ALA A 418 -4.69 -10.29 12.63
N ALA A 419 -4.53 -11.51 12.09
CA ALA A 419 -5.61 -12.33 11.52
C ALA A 419 -6.71 -12.69 12.53
#